data_AF-A0A1H6VXW4-F1
#
_entry.id   AF-A0A1H6VXW4-F1
#
_cell.length_a   1.000
_cell.length_b   1.000
_cell.length_c   1.000
_cell.angle_alpha   90.00
_cell.angle_beta   90.00
_cell.angle_gamma   90.00
#
_symmetry.space_group_name_H-M   'P 1'
#
loop_
_entity.id
_entity.type
_entity.pdbx_description
1 polymer ?
#
loop_
_entity_poly.entity_id
_entity_poly.type
_entity_poly.pdbx_seq_one_letter_code
_entity_poly.pdbx_strand_id
1 'polypeptide(L)'
;MNHHSNLIRQMLQEDKNKQADYWFWLARPDVGTEDACLLIANIQPGSLSEQCLSPRKKSLLVITRSLVSESGIERLPALGWLRWAVEHKELLTDYGAEKEHLQKILRAVDRNSDQQQKAELELRQKLEQERAVREAAEAEVAELRQQLGNAKTAYEWLRRENRAAHDGWKLDQAESTRKGQELAAANAELERMRLQATDTNQAGQQHEAPATGLTFPYATKELEAMRAAVAKYWEGYTTDKRQPTQKEVSIELGELLGLPRQGSGDPNRKAMNLAAAIKPVDLPDA
;
A
#
# COMPACT_ATOMS: atom_id res chain seq x y z
N MET A 1 9.63 -69.97 49.42
CA MET A 1 10.76 -69.73 48.49
C MET A 1 10.38 -68.92 47.24
N ASN A 2 9.10 -68.79 46.84
CA ASN A 2 8.72 -68.08 45.61
C ASN A 2 8.73 -66.54 45.67
N HIS A 3 8.69 -65.91 46.86
CA HIS A 3 8.69 -64.43 46.94
C HIS A 3 10.04 -63.79 46.63
N HIS A 4 11.15 -64.45 46.95
CA HIS A 4 12.48 -63.89 46.71
C HIS A 4 12.83 -63.86 45.20
N SER A 5 12.35 -64.85 44.44
CA SER A 5 12.59 -64.93 43.00
C SER A 5 11.79 -63.90 42.19
N ASN A 6 10.63 -63.46 42.68
CA ASN A 6 9.84 -62.40 42.03
C ASN A 6 10.44 -61.00 42.28
N LEU A 7 11.00 -60.76 43.47
CA LEU A 7 11.65 -59.48 43.79
C LEU A 7 12.88 -59.24 42.90
N ILE A 8 13.71 -60.27 42.71
CA ILE A 8 14.90 -60.20 41.83
C ILE A 8 14.48 -59.97 40.38
N ARG A 9 13.40 -60.60 39.92
CA ARG A 9 12.89 -60.43 38.55
C ARG A 9 12.31 -59.02 38.34
N GLN A 10 11.67 -58.44 39.34
CA GLN A 10 11.15 -57.07 39.31
C GLN A 10 12.26 -56.02 39.32
N MET A 11 13.30 -56.20 40.15
CA MET A 11 14.47 -55.31 40.17
C MET A 11 15.24 -55.34 38.83
N LEU A 12 15.37 -56.52 38.21
CA LEU A 12 15.97 -56.66 36.88
C LEU A 12 15.12 -56.03 35.77
N GLN A 13 13.80 -55.96 35.94
CA GLN A 13 12.89 -55.30 35.00
C GLN A 13 12.97 -53.78 35.12
N GLU A 14 13.09 -53.25 36.34
CA GLU A 14 13.26 -51.82 36.60
C GLU A 14 14.61 -51.28 36.10
N ASP A 15 15.70 -52.04 36.23
CA ASP A 15 17.00 -51.66 35.67
C ASP A 15 17.01 -51.65 34.12
N LYS A 16 16.26 -52.57 33.50
CA LYS A 16 16.07 -52.56 32.04
C LYS A 16 15.26 -51.36 31.56
N ASN A 17 14.24 -50.96 32.33
CA ASN A 17 13.43 -49.79 32.02
C ASN A 17 14.21 -48.48 32.23
N LYS A 18 15.04 -48.39 33.27
CA LYS A 18 15.95 -47.23 33.48
C LYS A 18 17.00 -47.11 32.38
N GLN A 19 17.53 -48.23 31.88
CA GLN A 19 18.36 -48.21 30.68
C GLN A 19 17.57 -47.69 29.49
N ALA A 20 16.36 -48.21 29.23
CA ALA A 20 15.52 -47.76 28.12
C ALA A 20 15.21 -46.24 28.14
N ASP A 21 14.96 -45.67 29.33
CA ASP A 21 14.71 -44.22 29.49
C ASP A 21 15.96 -43.39 29.22
N TYR A 22 17.14 -43.86 29.60
CA TYR A 22 18.42 -43.22 29.29
C TYR A 22 18.67 -43.14 27.77
N TRP A 23 18.20 -44.15 27.02
CA TRP A 23 18.33 -44.23 25.57
C TRP A 23 17.30 -43.38 24.82
N PHE A 24 16.11 -43.16 25.39
CA PHE A 24 15.10 -42.26 24.83
C PHE A 24 15.57 -40.80 24.85
N TRP A 25 16.33 -40.41 25.87
CA TRP A 25 16.93 -39.08 25.96
C TRP A 25 18.02 -38.85 24.91
N LEU A 26 18.87 -39.84 24.64
CA LEU A 26 19.92 -39.79 23.59
C LEU A 26 19.39 -39.65 22.15
N ALA A 27 18.14 -40.03 21.91
CA ALA A 27 17.52 -39.99 20.58
C ALA A 27 16.80 -38.67 20.27
N ARG A 28 16.80 -37.70 21.20
CA ARG A 28 16.17 -36.39 20.96
C ARG A 28 17.06 -35.51 20.06
N PRO A 29 16.46 -34.81 19.09
CA PRO A 29 17.18 -33.92 18.16
C PRO A 29 17.84 -32.71 18.85
N ASP A 30 17.45 -32.45 20.09
CA ASP A 30 17.88 -31.36 20.97
C ASP A 30 19.04 -31.74 21.91
N VAL A 31 19.49 -33.00 21.90
CA VAL A 31 20.72 -33.42 22.61
C VAL A 31 21.91 -33.06 21.73
N GLY A 32 22.66 -32.05 22.15
CA GLY A 32 23.85 -31.60 21.45
C GLY A 32 24.87 -32.73 21.30
N THR A 33 25.71 -32.65 20.28
CA THR A 33 26.84 -33.58 20.08
C THR A 33 27.68 -33.70 21.35
N GLU A 34 27.79 -32.63 22.14
CA GLU A 34 28.46 -32.56 23.44
C GLU A 34 27.78 -33.43 24.52
N ASP A 35 26.46 -33.54 24.55
CA ASP A 35 25.72 -34.34 25.52
C ASP A 35 25.77 -35.84 25.19
N ALA A 36 25.69 -36.20 23.90
CA ALA A 36 25.97 -37.56 23.43
C ALA A 36 27.43 -37.96 23.71
N CYS A 37 28.37 -37.00 23.60
CA CYS A 37 29.76 -37.19 23.98
C CYS A 37 29.95 -37.25 25.50
N LEU A 38 29.15 -36.58 26.32
CA LEU A 38 29.14 -36.72 27.79
C LEU A 38 28.63 -38.09 28.24
N LEU A 39 27.68 -38.65 27.52
CA LEU A 39 27.17 -40.01 27.68
C LEU A 39 28.21 -41.07 27.32
N ILE A 40 29.05 -40.79 26.31
CA ILE A 40 30.26 -41.54 25.98
C ILE A 40 31.42 -41.16 26.91
N ALA A 41 31.42 -40.01 27.57
CA ALA A 41 32.41 -39.61 28.57
C ALA A 41 32.20 -40.31 29.92
N ASN A 42 31.04 -40.96 30.13
CA ASN A 42 30.90 -42.07 31.08
C ASN A 42 31.63 -43.36 30.61
N ILE A 43 32.35 -43.29 29.50
CA ILE A 43 33.33 -44.24 28.97
C ILE A 43 34.66 -43.50 28.72
N GLN A 44 34.79 -42.20 29.05
CA GLN A 44 36.09 -41.53 29.02
C GLN A 44 36.95 -42.18 30.11
N PRO A 45 38.06 -42.83 29.75
CA PRO A 45 38.82 -43.59 30.71
C PRO A 45 39.51 -42.70 31.77
N GLY A 46 39.48 -41.37 31.67
CA GLY A 46 40.10 -40.47 32.65
C GLY A 46 39.21 -40.02 33.82
N SER A 47 37.88 -40.09 33.69
CA SER A 47 36.95 -39.36 34.60
C SER A 47 36.15 -40.24 35.56
N LEU A 48 36.19 -41.56 35.43
CA LEU A 48 35.47 -42.48 36.31
C LEU A 48 36.38 -43.11 37.37
N SER A 49 36.01 -42.96 38.64
CA SER A 49 36.55 -43.84 39.68
C SER A 49 36.09 -45.26 39.34
N GLU A 50 37.04 -46.18 39.16
CA GLU A 50 36.77 -47.58 38.79
C GLU A 50 35.77 -48.26 39.75
N GLN A 51 35.64 -47.74 40.97
CA GLN A 51 34.87 -48.32 42.06
C GLN A 51 33.36 -48.46 41.75
N CYS A 52 32.78 -47.62 40.91
CA CYS A 52 31.34 -47.63 40.61
C CYS A 52 30.93 -48.50 39.39
N LEU A 53 31.89 -49.13 38.71
CA LEU A 53 31.62 -49.90 37.50
C LEU A 53 31.40 -51.39 37.80
N SER A 54 30.38 -51.98 37.15
CA SER A 54 30.21 -53.44 37.16
C SER A 54 31.47 -54.14 36.63
N PRO A 55 31.80 -55.37 37.06
CA PRO A 55 33.01 -56.08 36.63
C PRO A 55 33.20 -56.12 35.10
N ARG A 56 32.12 -56.35 34.34
CA ARG A 56 32.13 -56.32 32.87
C ARG A 56 32.51 -54.94 32.30
N LYS A 57 31.99 -53.87 32.90
CA LYS A 57 32.33 -52.48 32.53
C LYS A 57 33.77 -52.12 32.91
N LYS A 58 34.30 -52.64 34.02
CA LYS A 58 35.71 -52.48 34.41
C LYS A 58 36.65 -53.15 33.41
N SER A 59 36.37 -54.40 33.02
CA SER A 59 37.17 -55.12 32.01
C SER A 59 37.13 -54.41 30.66
N LEU A 60 35.96 -53.95 30.23
CA LEU A 60 35.84 -53.13 29.03
C LEU A 60 36.67 -51.84 29.16
N LEU A 61 36.56 -51.09 30.26
CA LEU A 61 37.32 -49.86 30.47
C LEU A 61 38.85 -50.08 30.43
N VAL A 62 39.34 -51.18 31.02
CA VAL A 62 40.76 -51.56 30.99
C VAL A 62 41.23 -51.92 29.58
N ILE A 63 40.46 -52.73 28.86
CA ILE A 63 40.76 -53.08 27.45
C ILE A 63 40.75 -51.80 26.60
N THR A 64 39.77 -50.93 26.82
CA THR A 64 39.63 -49.66 26.10
C THR A 64 40.81 -48.74 26.37
N ARG A 65 41.28 -48.64 27.63
CA ARG A 65 42.49 -47.88 28.00
C ARG A 65 43.75 -48.42 27.31
N SER A 66 43.95 -49.75 27.30
CA SER A 66 45.11 -50.38 26.64
C SER A 66 45.10 -50.08 25.14
N LEU A 67 43.95 -50.28 24.48
CA LEU A 67 43.81 -50.03 23.05
C LEU A 67 44.00 -48.56 22.67
N VAL A 68 43.48 -47.64 23.49
CA VAL A 68 43.64 -46.19 23.29
C VAL A 68 45.11 -45.76 23.44
N SER A 69 45.82 -46.32 24.42
CA SER A 69 47.24 -46.04 24.66
C SER A 69 48.14 -46.66 23.58
N GLU A 70 47.87 -47.90 23.17
CA GLU A 70 48.63 -48.60 22.12
C GLU A 70 48.42 -48.00 20.73
N SER A 71 47.23 -47.48 20.44
CA SER A 71 46.88 -46.94 19.12
C SER A 71 47.13 -45.43 18.99
N GLY A 72 47.51 -44.74 20.08
CA GLY A 72 47.78 -43.29 20.08
C GLY A 72 46.52 -42.41 19.89
N ILE A 73 45.35 -42.94 20.23
CA ILE A 73 44.03 -42.37 19.88
C ILE A 73 43.52 -41.37 20.91
N GLU A 74 44.28 -41.14 21.98
CA GLU A 74 43.96 -40.23 23.08
C GLU A 74 43.59 -38.81 22.63
N ARG A 75 43.95 -38.42 21.40
CA ARG A 75 43.67 -37.11 20.80
C ARG A 75 42.47 -37.06 19.85
N LEU A 76 41.80 -38.18 19.56
CA LEU A 76 40.64 -38.15 18.67
C LEU A 76 39.43 -37.52 19.38
N PRO A 77 38.66 -36.66 18.70
CA PRO A 77 37.36 -36.21 19.20
C PRO A 77 36.43 -37.42 19.33
N ALA A 78 35.44 -37.35 20.22
CA ALA A 78 34.58 -38.48 20.58
C ALA A 78 33.90 -39.18 19.38
N LEU A 79 33.53 -38.46 18.32
CA LEU A 79 33.04 -39.08 17.07
C LEU A 79 34.12 -39.82 16.29
N GLY A 80 35.35 -39.30 16.27
CA GLY A 80 36.50 -39.99 15.69
C GLY A 80 36.82 -41.28 16.45
N TRP A 81 36.67 -41.25 17.77
CA TRP A 81 36.81 -42.44 18.62
C TRP A 81 35.73 -43.50 18.31
N LEU A 82 34.47 -43.08 18.21
CA LEU A 82 33.36 -43.98 17.86
C LEU A 82 33.53 -44.63 16.47
N ARG A 83 33.95 -43.85 15.46
CA ARG A 83 34.22 -44.37 14.12
C ARG A 83 35.37 -45.38 14.16
N TRP A 84 36.46 -45.04 14.84
CA TRP A 84 37.60 -45.93 15.01
C TRP A 84 37.21 -47.26 15.69
N ALA A 85 36.43 -47.20 16.77
CA ALA A 85 35.97 -48.39 17.50
C ALA A 85 35.09 -49.31 16.64
N VAL A 86 34.29 -48.75 15.73
CA VAL A 86 33.49 -49.53 14.78
C VAL A 86 34.35 -50.15 13.67
N GLU A 87 35.40 -49.45 13.22
CA GLU A 87 36.35 -49.92 12.20
C GLU A 87 37.25 -51.05 12.72
N HIS A 88 37.70 -50.98 13.97
CA HIS A 88 38.59 -51.96 14.61
C HIS A 88 37.82 -53.11 15.26
N LYS A 89 36.85 -53.63 14.52
CA LYS A 89 35.86 -54.67 14.89
C LYS A 89 36.47 -55.98 15.39
N GLU A 90 37.73 -56.26 15.04
CA GLU A 90 38.45 -57.49 15.41
C GLU A 90 38.78 -57.54 16.91
N LEU A 91 38.84 -56.37 17.55
CA LEU A 91 39.08 -56.22 18.99
C LEU A 91 37.80 -56.37 19.83
N LEU A 92 36.64 -56.45 19.18
CA LEU A 92 35.30 -56.48 19.80
C LEU A 92 34.54 -57.79 19.50
N THR A 93 35.24 -58.86 19.15
CA THR A 93 34.66 -60.14 18.71
C THR A 93 33.68 -60.79 19.70
N ASP A 94 33.87 -60.55 21.01
CA ASP A 94 32.95 -61.03 22.07
C ASP A 94 31.75 -60.09 22.34
N TYR A 95 31.67 -58.94 21.66
CA TYR A 95 30.75 -57.83 21.96
C TYR A 95 29.88 -57.41 20.76
N GLY A 96 29.27 -58.40 20.10
CA GLY A 96 28.45 -58.17 18.89
C GLY A 96 27.26 -57.23 19.09
N ALA A 97 26.62 -57.24 20.28
CA ALA A 97 25.49 -56.38 20.59
C ALA A 97 25.90 -54.92 20.79
N GLU A 98 27.04 -54.69 21.45
CA GLU A 98 27.62 -53.37 21.67
C GLU A 98 28.08 -52.74 20.35
N LYS A 99 28.60 -53.54 19.41
CA LYS A 99 28.93 -53.07 18.05
C LYS A 99 27.70 -52.58 17.29
N GLU A 100 26.62 -53.35 17.29
CA GLU A 100 25.38 -52.94 16.62
C GLU A 100 24.84 -51.63 17.24
N HIS A 101 25.03 -51.48 18.55
CA HIS A 101 24.65 -50.27 19.26
C HIS A 101 25.48 -49.04 18.86
N LEU A 102 26.82 -49.16 18.80
CA LEU A 102 27.69 -48.06 18.33
C LEU A 102 27.38 -47.66 16.88
N GLN A 103 27.09 -48.64 16.01
CA GLN A 103 26.66 -48.37 14.64
C GLN A 103 25.32 -47.63 14.56
N LYS A 104 24.37 -47.95 15.45
CA LYS A 104 23.10 -47.22 15.55
C LYS A 104 23.31 -45.77 15.99
N ILE A 105 24.21 -45.54 16.95
CA ILE A 105 24.56 -44.18 17.41
C ILE A 105 25.19 -43.39 16.27
N LEU A 106 26.20 -43.93 15.57
CA LEU A 106 26.84 -43.24 14.44
C LEU A 106 25.82 -42.87 13.35
N ARG A 107 24.93 -43.80 12.98
CA ARG A 107 23.87 -43.52 12.00
C ARG A 107 22.90 -42.43 12.47
N ALA A 108 22.60 -42.37 13.77
CA ALA A 108 21.74 -41.32 14.32
C ALA A 108 22.44 -39.96 14.29
N VAL A 109 23.72 -39.91 14.65
CA VAL A 109 24.53 -38.68 14.57
C VAL A 109 24.65 -38.18 13.14
N ASP A 110 24.96 -39.05 12.18
CA ASP A 110 25.07 -38.67 10.77
C ASP A 110 23.72 -38.11 10.25
N ARG A 111 22.59 -38.77 10.56
CA ARG A 111 21.25 -38.26 10.20
C ARG A 111 20.94 -36.90 10.84
N ASN A 112 21.33 -36.70 12.09
CA ASN A 112 21.11 -35.43 12.77
C ASN A 112 21.98 -34.32 12.16
N SER A 113 23.23 -34.63 11.80
CA SER A 113 24.11 -33.70 11.08
C SER A 113 23.51 -33.29 9.73
N ASP A 114 23.01 -34.26 8.95
CA ASP A 114 22.36 -33.98 7.67
C ASP A 114 21.09 -33.13 7.85
N GLN A 115 20.29 -33.42 8.88
CA GLN A 115 19.10 -32.64 9.22
C GLN A 115 19.46 -31.21 9.64
N GLN A 116 20.51 -31.03 10.44
CA GLN A 116 21.00 -29.72 10.86
C GLN A 116 21.49 -28.91 9.64
N GLN A 117 22.28 -29.53 8.76
CA GLN A 117 22.76 -28.88 7.53
C GLN A 117 21.60 -28.49 6.62
N LYS A 118 20.58 -29.36 6.47
CA LYS A 118 19.39 -29.06 5.69
C LYS A 118 18.60 -27.90 6.30
N ALA A 119 18.37 -27.91 7.61
CA ALA A 119 17.67 -26.84 8.31
C ALA A 119 18.43 -25.50 8.22
N GLU A 120 19.76 -25.53 8.33
CA GLU A 120 20.59 -24.34 8.17
C GLU A 120 20.51 -23.79 6.74
N LEU A 121 20.53 -24.66 5.73
CA LEU A 121 20.39 -24.26 4.33
C LEU A 121 19.01 -23.65 4.05
N GLU A 122 17.94 -24.25 4.57
CA GLU A 122 16.58 -23.70 4.48
C GLU A 122 16.47 -22.34 5.18
N LEU A 123 17.11 -22.17 6.34
CA LEU A 123 17.16 -20.89 7.05
C LEU A 123 17.92 -19.83 6.26
N ARG A 124 19.06 -20.18 5.66
CA ARG A 124 19.83 -19.27 4.79
C ARG A 124 19.02 -18.83 3.58
N GLN A 125 18.30 -19.75 2.94
CA GLN A 125 17.41 -19.42 1.82
C GLN A 125 16.28 -18.46 2.24
N LYS A 126 15.66 -18.68 3.41
CA LYS A 126 14.65 -17.77 3.94
C LYS A 126 15.21 -16.38 4.23
N LEU A 127 16.40 -16.30 4.83
CA LEU A 127 17.06 -15.02 5.09
C LEU A 127 17.39 -14.27 3.79
N GLU A 128 17.81 -14.98 2.75
CA GLU A 128 18.07 -14.38 1.43
C GLU A 128 16.78 -13.87 0.77
N GLN A 129 15.70 -14.65 0.84
CA GLN A 129 14.38 -14.22 0.37
C GLN A 129 13.87 -12.98 1.12
N GLU A 130 13.97 -12.96 2.45
CA GLU A 130 13.57 -11.80 3.24
C GLU A 130 14.41 -10.56 2.94
N ARG A 131 15.72 -10.73 2.71
CA ARG A 131 16.60 -9.63 2.29
C ARG A 131 16.19 -9.09 0.93
N ALA A 132 15.91 -9.95 -0.04
CA ALA A 132 15.48 -9.53 -1.38
C ALA A 132 14.12 -8.80 -1.33
N VAL A 133 13.17 -9.29 -0.54
CA VAL A 133 11.88 -8.62 -0.33
C VAL A 133 12.07 -7.26 0.33
N ARG A 134 12.95 -7.16 1.33
CA ARG A 134 13.24 -5.90 2.01
C ARG A 134 13.92 -4.90 1.08
N GLU A 135 14.88 -5.33 0.28
CA GLU A 135 15.57 -4.47 -0.69
C GLU A 135 14.59 -3.93 -1.75
N ALA A 136 13.67 -4.76 -2.24
CA ALA A 136 12.62 -4.33 -3.16
C ALA A 136 11.70 -3.29 -2.52
N ALA A 137 11.27 -3.51 -1.27
CA ALA A 137 10.44 -2.55 -0.54
C ALA A 137 11.18 -1.22 -0.24
N GLU A 138 12.47 -1.28 0.09
CA GLU A 138 13.29 -0.08 0.30
C GLU A 138 13.48 0.72 -1.00
N ALA A 139 13.62 0.03 -2.15
CA ALA A 139 13.66 0.67 -3.47
C ALA A 139 12.33 1.37 -3.82
N GLU A 140 11.18 0.73 -3.57
CA GLU A 140 9.86 1.33 -3.78
C GLU A 140 9.65 2.58 -2.91
N VAL A 141 10.03 2.51 -1.63
CA VAL A 141 9.98 3.67 -0.73
C VAL A 141 10.89 4.80 -1.20
N ALA A 142 12.08 4.49 -1.72
CA ALA A 142 12.98 5.49 -2.27
C ALA A 142 12.37 6.19 -3.50
N GLU A 143 11.74 5.42 -4.40
CA GLU A 143 11.06 5.96 -5.58
C GLU A 143 9.89 6.87 -5.18
N LEU A 144 9.02 6.42 -4.27
CA LEU A 144 7.89 7.23 -3.78
C LEU A 144 8.36 8.53 -3.12
N ARG A 145 9.46 8.51 -2.37
CA ARG A 145 10.05 9.71 -1.78
C ARG A 145 10.55 10.68 -2.85
N GLN A 146 11.16 10.18 -3.91
CA GLN A 146 11.59 11.00 -5.04
C GLN A 146 10.38 11.62 -5.76
N GLN A 147 9.34 10.83 -6.04
CA GLN A 147 8.10 11.32 -6.64
C GLN A 147 7.43 12.40 -5.77
N LEU A 148 7.36 12.20 -4.46
CA LEU A 148 6.84 13.20 -3.52
C LEU A 148 7.68 14.48 -3.51
N GLY A 149 9.00 14.36 -3.58
CA GLY A 149 9.92 15.49 -3.71
C GLY A 149 9.63 16.30 -4.97
N ASN A 150 9.49 15.64 -6.11
CA ASN A 150 9.18 16.27 -7.40
C ASN A 150 7.78 16.91 -7.40
N ALA A 151 6.79 16.23 -6.83
CA ALA A 151 5.44 16.77 -6.71
C ALA A 151 5.41 18.03 -5.84
N LYS A 152 6.16 18.04 -4.74
CA LYS A 152 6.27 19.21 -3.86
C LYS A 152 6.92 20.40 -4.55
N THR A 153 8.01 20.18 -5.29
CA THR A 153 8.68 21.27 -6.03
C THR A 153 7.78 21.81 -7.14
N ALA A 154 7.07 20.95 -7.87
CA ALA A 154 6.09 21.35 -8.87
C ALA A 154 4.94 22.17 -8.25
N TYR A 155 4.41 21.73 -7.10
CA TYR A 155 3.38 22.47 -6.37
C TYR A 155 3.85 23.84 -5.90
N GLU A 156 5.06 23.93 -5.34
CA GLU A 156 5.63 25.20 -4.90
C GLU A 156 5.86 26.16 -6.05
N TRP A 157 6.29 25.65 -7.21
CA TRP A 157 6.42 26.44 -8.43
C TRP A 157 5.07 27.00 -8.89
N LEU A 158 4.06 26.14 -9.04
CA LEU A 158 2.70 26.55 -9.43
C LEU A 158 2.08 27.54 -8.43
N ARG A 159 2.37 27.38 -7.14
CA ARG A 159 1.91 28.30 -6.09
C ARG A 159 2.59 29.67 -6.21
N ARG A 160 3.86 29.74 -6.63
CA ARG A 160 4.54 31.03 -6.88
C ARG A 160 3.97 31.70 -8.12
N GLU A 161 3.78 30.95 -9.19
CA GLU A 161 3.20 31.48 -10.44
C GLU A 161 1.78 32.01 -10.23
N ASN A 162 0.91 31.26 -9.56
CA ASN A 162 -0.44 31.73 -9.24
C ASN A 162 -0.44 33.01 -8.40
N ARG A 163 0.49 33.14 -7.45
CA ARG A 163 0.63 34.39 -6.68
C ARG A 163 1.03 35.56 -7.57
N ALA A 164 2.04 35.36 -8.43
CA ALA A 164 2.46 36.39 -9.37
C ALA A 164 1.34 36.81 -10.33
N ALA A 165 0.58 35.85 -10.86
CA ALA A 165 -0.57 36.11 -11.72
C ALA A 165 -1.68 36.88 -10.99
N HIS A 166 -1.99 36.50 -9.75
CA HIS A 166 -2.98 37.18 -8.93
C HIS A 166 -2.55 38.62 -8.58
N ASP A 167 -1.28 38.84 -8.26
CA ASP A 167 -0.75 40.17 -7.96
C ASP A 167 -0.75 41.06 -9.22
N GLY A 168 -0.41 40.51 -10.38
CA GLY A 168 -0.55 41.19 -11.67
C GLY A 168 -1.99 41.59 -11.97
N TRP A 169 -2.93 40.66 -11.81
CA TRP A 169 -4.37 40.94 -11.99
C TRP A 169 -4.87 42.05 -11.05
N LYS A 170 -4.41 42.08 -9.79
CA LYS A 170 -4.75 43.15 -8.85
C LYS A 170 -4.22 44.52 -9.30
N LEU A 171 -3.00 44.57 -9.84
CA LEU A 171 -2.43 45.80 -10.37
C LEU A 171 -3.21 46.29 -11.60
N ASP A 172 -3.55 45.40 -12.52
CA ASP A 172 -4.36 45.73 -13.70
C ASP A 172 -5.75 46.23 -13.30
N GLN A 173 -6.35 45.62 -12.28
CA GLN A 173 -7.63 46.08 -11.73
C GLN A 173 -7.51 47.48 -11.14
N ALA A 174 -6.47 47.74 -10.34
CA ALA A 174 -6.22 49.06 -9.77
C ALA A 174 -6.00 50.12 -10.88
N GLU A 175 -5.23 49.80 -11.91
CA GLU A 175 -5.00 50.70 -13.04
C GLU A 175 -6.29 50.95 -13.83
N SER A 176 -7.10 49.92 -14.07
CA SER A 176 -8.40 50.04 -14.73
C SER A 176 -9.34 50.95 -13.93
N THR A 177 -9.42 50.78 -12.61
CA THR A 177 -10.24 51.66 -11.74
C THR A 177 -9.75 53.10 -11.77
N ARG A 178 -8.43 53.34 -11.78
CA ARG A 178 -7.85 54.68 -11.89
C ARG A 178 -8.19 55.33 -13.23
N LYS A 179 -8.02 54.62 -14.35
CA LYS A 179 -8.39 55.12 -15.69
C LYS A 179 -9.89 55.41 -15.77
N GLY A 180 -10.73 54.57 -15.17
CA GLY A 180 -12.18 54.79 -15.07
C GLY A 180 -12.52 56.08 -14.31
N GLN A 181 -11.84 56.34 -13.19
CA GLN A 181 -12.00 57.59 -12.43
C GLN A 181 -11.54 58.82 -13.21
N GLU A 182 -10.39 58.74 -13.90
CA GLU A 182 -9.87 59.83 -14.75
C GLU A 182 -10.85 60.15 -15.90
N LEU A 183 -11.39 59.12 -16.57
CA LEU A 183 -12.41 59.29 -17.61
C LEU A 183 -13.72 59.87 -17.06
N ALA A 184 -14.17 59.43 -15.89
CA ALA A 184 -15.35 59.98 -15.24
C ALA A 184 -15.16 61.46 -14.87
N ALA A 185 -13.97 61.83 -14.38
CA ALA A 185 -13.62 63.22 -14.08
C ALA A 185 -13.59 64.08 -15.35
N ALA A 186 -12.96 63.60 -16.43
CA ALA A 186 -12.91 64.28 -17.71
C ALA A 186 -14.31 64.49 -18.32
N ASN A 187 -15.16 63.47 -18.27
CA ASN A 187 -16.56 63.57 -18.72
C ASN A 187 -17.35 64.58 -17.89
N ALA A 188 -17.17 64.60 -16.57
CA ALA A 188 -17.83 65.59 -15.70
C ALA A 188 -17.38 67.02 -16.03
N GLU A 189 -16.11 67.23 -16.36
CA GLU A 189 -15.60 68.53 -16.80
C GLU A 189 -16.15 68.94 -18.17
N LEU A 190 -16.25 68.00 -19.11
CA LEU A 190 -16.83 68.21 -20.44
C LEU A 190 -18.32 68.59 -20.35
N GLU A 191 -19.09 67.94 -19.45
CA GLU A 191 -20.48 68.32 -19.20
C GLU A 191 -20.61 69.69 -18.52
N ARG A 192 -19.68 70.06 -17.62
CA ARG A 192 -19.63 71.44 -17.09
C ARG A 192 -19.42 72.47 -18.20
N MET A 193 -18.51 72.19 -19.14
CA MET A 193 -18.28 73.05 -20.31
C MET A 193 -19.52 73.14 -21.21
N ARG A 194 -20.26 72.03 -21.41
CA ARG A 194 -21.52 72.03 -22.16
C ARG A 194 -22.59 72.90 -21.51
N LEU A 195 -22.79 72.76 -20.20
CA LEU A 195 -23.77 73.55 -19.47
C LEU A 195 -23.48 75.06 -19.57
N GLN A 196 -22.21 75.46 -19.46
CA GLN A 196 -21.77 76.85 -19.67
C GLN A 196 -22.04 77.34 -21.10
N ALA A 197 -21.88 76.48 -22.11
CA ALA A 197 -22.16 76.83 -23.51
C ALA A 197 -23.68 76.92 -23.81
N THR A 198 -24.52 76.17 -23.10
CA THR A 198 -25.98 76.28 -23.23
C THR A 198 -26.55 77.54 -22.60
N ASP A 199 -25.95 78.06 -21.51
CA ASP A 199 -26.35 79.34 -20.92
C ASP A 199 -26.07 80.54 -21.86
N THR A 200 -25.18 80.40 -22.83
CA THR A 200 -24.95 81.42 -23.87
C THR A 200 -25.89 81.32 -25.08
N ASN A 201 -26.65 80.24 -25.23
CA ASN A 201 -27.46 79.94 -26.44
C ASN A 201 -28.95 79.66 -26.19
N GLN A 202 -29.49 79.91 -24.99
CA GLN A 202 -30.94 79.82 -24.76
C GLN A 202 -31.70 81.04 -25.32
N ALA A 203 -31.81 81.07 -26.66
CA ALA A 203 -32.90 81.72 -27.38
C ALA A 203 -33.41 80.75 -28.45
N GLY A 204 -34.36 79.90 -28.07
CA GLY A 204 -35.21 79.16 -28.99
C GLY A 204 -34.80 77.72 -29.26
N GLN A 205 -35.51 76.76 -28.64
CA GLN A 205 -36.47 75.91 -29.35
C GLN A 205 -37.00 74.83 -28.39
N GLN A 206 -38.30 74.94 -28.11
CA GLN A 206 -39.11 73.86 -27.58
C GLN A 206 -39.32 72.84 -28.71
N HIS A 207 -39.06 71.57 -28.45
CA HIS A 207 -39.62 70.51 -29.27
C HIS A 207 -40.34 69.49 -28.40
N GLU A 208 -41.62 69.32 -28.75
CA GLU A 208 -42.61 68.41 -28.22
C GLU A 208 -42.17 66.94 -28.27
N ALA A 209 -42.54 66.20 -27.24
CA ALA A 209 -42.48 64.75 -27.20
C ALA A 209 -43.72 64.14 -27.89
N PRO A 210 -43.57 63.13 -28.77
CA PRO A 210 -44.63 62.19 -29.04
C PRO A 210 -44.54 61.00 -28.09
N ALA A 211 -45.69 60.64 -27.57
CA ALA A 211 -45.90 59.50 -26.69
C ALA A 211 -45.78 58.16 -27.45
N THR A 212 -45.34 57.16 -26.68
CA THR A 212 -45.66 55.72 -26.76
C THR A 212 -45.08 54.89 -27.91
N GLY A 213 -43.99 54.18 -27.56
CA GLY A 213 -43.52 52.96 -28.23
C GLY A 213 -42.01 53.01 -28.49
N LEU A 214 -41.23 52.44 -27.57
CA LEU A 214 -39.77 52.33 -27.69
C LEU A 214 -39.42 51.40 -28.88
N THR A 215 -39.44 51.93 -30.09
CA THR A 215 -39.11 51.19 -31.31
C THR A 215 -37.59 51.19 -31.42
N PHE A 216 -36.95 50.09 -31.03
CA PHE A 216 -35.50 49.95 -31.18
C PHE A 216 -35.15 49.98 -32.69
N PRO A 217 -34.20 50.82 -33.13
CA PRO A 217 -33.86 50.99 -34.56
C PRO A 217 -33.20 49.77 -35.21
N TYR A 218 -32.95 48.70 -34.44
CA TYR A 218 -32.35 47.45 -34.92
C TYR A 218 -33.22 46.25 -34.52
N ALA A 219 -34.42 46.13 -35.10
CA ALA A 219 -35.21 44.91 -34.99
C ALA A 219 -34.55 43.80 -35.82
N THR A 220 -33.79 42.93 -35.18
CA THR A 220 -33.28 41.72 -35.83
C THR A 220 -34.40 40.70 -35.92
N LYS A 221 -34.36 39.81 -36.92
CA LYS A 221 -35.33 38.71 -37.07
C LYS A 221 -35.44 37.84 -35.81
N GLU A 222 -34.34 37.74 -35.06
CA GLU A 222 -34.28 37.03 -33.78
C GLU A 222 -35.09 37.74 -32.69
N LEU A 223 -34.98 39.07 -32.57
CA LEU A 223 -35.74 39.84 -31.60
C LEU A 223 -37.24 39.87 -31.92
N GLU A 224 -37.60 39.91 -33.21
CA GLU A 224 -39.00 39.81 -33.63
C GLU A 224 -39.60 38.43 -33.30
N ALA A 225 -38.84 37.36 -33.55
CA ALA A 225 -39.24 36.00 -33.19
C ALA A 225 -39.34 35.81 -31.66
N MET A 226 -38.40 36.35 -30.89
CA MET A 226 -38.44 36.36 -29.42
C MET A 226 -39.67 37.11 -28.90
N ARG A 227 -39.98 38.28 -29.46
CA ARG A 227 -41.19 39.05 -29.09
C ARG A 227 -42.47 38.27 -29.40
N ALA A 228 -42.55 37.63 -30.56
CA ALA A 228 -43.70 36.80 -30.94
C ALA A 228 -43.87 35.59 -30.01
N ALA A 229 -42.77 34.94 -29.63
CA ALA A 229 -42.79 33.82 -28.68
C ALA A 229 -43.21 34.27 -27.27
N VAL A 230 -42.75 35.44 -26.82
CA VAL A 230 -43.17 36.05 -25.55
C VAL A 230 -44.66 36.39 -25.57
N ALA A 231 -45.15 37.01 -26.64
CA ALA A 231 -46.57 37.33 -26.81
C ALA A 231 -47.47 36.08 -26.77
N LYS A 232 -46.98 34.94 -27.27
CA LYS A 232 -47.74 33.69 -27.33
C LYS A 232 -47.75 32.92 -26.00
N TYR A 233 -46.62 32.84 -25.31
CA TYR A 233 -46.44 31.93 -24.16
C TYR A 233 -46.36 32.64 -22.80
N TRP A 234 -45.95 33.90 -22.77
CA TRP A 234 -45.65 34.62 -21.52
C TRP A 234 -46.57 35.84 -21.32
N GLU A 235 -47.05 36.47 -22.38
CA GLU A 235 -48.01 37.58 -22.29
C GLU A 235 -49.38 37.07 -21.82
N GLY A 236 -49.82 37.55 -20.65
CA GLY A 236 -51.05 37.07 -20.01
C GLY A 236 -50.91 35.70 -19.32
N TYR A 237 -49.68 35.22 -19.09
CA TYR A 237 -49.44 34.08 -18.21
C TYR A 237 -49.89 34.43 -16.78
N THR A 238 -50.64 33.52 -16.17
CA THR A 238 -51.11 33.58 -14.80
C THR A 238 -50.71 32.30 -14.10
N THR A 239 -50.42 32.35 -12.80
CA THR A 239 -49.94 31.21 -12.00
C THR A 239 -50.90 30.01 -11.98
N ASP A 240 -52.15 30.21 -12.38
CA ASP A 240 -53.19 29.17 -12.46
C ASP A 240 -53.11 28.33 -13.75
N LYS A 241 -52.37 28.79 -14.77
CA LYS A 241 -52.18 28.05 -16.03
C LYS A 241 -50.92 27.19 -15.97
N ARG A 242 -50.94 26.03 -16.63
CA ARG A 242 -49.76 25.16 -16.78
C ARG A 242 -48.61 25.96 -17.41
N GLN A 243 -47.45 25.93 -16.77
CA GLN A 243 -46.24 26.58 -17.29
C GLN A 243 -45.86 25.99 -18.65
N PRO A 244 -45.66 26.82 -19.69
CA PRO A 244 -45.20 26.34 -20.98
C PRO A 244 -43.80 25.75 -20.84
N THR A 245 -43.58 24.57 -21.42
CA THR A 245 -42.29 23.89 -21.29
C THR A 245 -41.25 24.58 -22.18
N GLN A 246 -40.00 24.62 -21.71
CA GLN A 246 -38.92 25.26 -22.48
C GLN A 246 -38.68 24.58 -23.84
N LYS A 247 -39.03 23.30 -23.97
CA LYS A 247 -39.00 22.55 -25.24
C LYS A 247 -40.05 23.06 -26.24
N GLU A 248 -41.27 23.36 -25.80
CA GLU A 248 -42.32 23.93 -26.65
C GLU A 248 -41.93 25.32 -27.17
N VAL A 249 -41.44 26.18 -26.28
CA VAL A 249 -41.02 27.55 -26.63
C VAL A 249 -39.83 27.55 -27.60
N SER A 250 -38.87 26.63 -27.42
CA SER A 250 -37.71 26.52 -28.30
C SER A 250 -38.03 25.88 -29.66
N ILE A 251 -39.04 25.02 -29.75
CA ILE A 251 -39.53 24.50 -31.04
C ILE A 251 -40.20 25.64 -31.84
N GLU A 252 -41.08 26.42 -31.20
CA GLU A 252 -41.73 27.56 -31.85
C GLU A 252 -40.72 28.61 -32.34
N LEU A 253 -39.71 28.94 -31.51
CA LEU A 253 -38.64 29.84 -31.91
C LEU A 253 -37.81 29.29 -33.07
N GLY A 254 -37.60 27.98 -33.12
CA GLY A 254 -36.94 27.32 -34.24
C GLY A 254 -37.74 27.48 -35.54
N GLU A 255 -39.07 27.35 -35.47
CA GLU A 255 -39.97 27.51 -36.62
C GLU A 255 -40.05 28.96 -37.11
N LEU A 256 -40.19 29.93 -36.21
CA LEU A 256 -40.20 31.37 -36.53
C LEU A 256 -38.88 31.83 -37.19
N LEU A 257 -37.77 31.18 -36.86
CA LEU A 257 -36.44 31.48 -37.42
C LEU A 257 -36.05 30.60 -38.61
N GLY A 258 -36.89 29.65 -39.02
CA GLY A 258 -36.59 28.70 -40.09
C GLY A 258 -35.38 27.79 -39.81
N LEU A 259 -35.10 27.52 -38.53
CA LEU A 259 -33.97 26.68 -38.12
C LEU A 259 -34.35 25.19 -38.21
N PRO A 260 -33.50 24.33 -38.81
CA PRO A 260 -33.78 22.91 -38.88
C PRO A 260 -33.74 22.29 -37.49
N ARG A 261 -34.67 21.36 -37.24
CA ARG A 261 -34.68 20.52 -36.04
C ARG A 261 -33.48 19.57 -36.06
N GLN A 262 -32.99 19.20 -34.89
CA GLN A 262 -31.94 18.18 -34.78
C GLN A 262 -32.51 16.80 -35.17
N GLY A 263 -31.65 15.88 -35.61
CA GLY A 263 -32.08 14.54 -36.06
C GLY A 263 -32.85 13.71 -35.02
N SER A 264 -32.78 14.08 -33.74
CA SER A 264 -33.55 13.50 -32.63
C SER A 264 -34.98 14.05 -32.49
N GLY A 265 -35.37 15.04 -33.31
CA GLY A 265 -36.61 15.80 -33.15
C GLY A 265 -36.52 16.94 -32.13
N ASP A 266 -35.32 17.19 -31.59
CA ASP A 266 -35.08 18.26 -30.63
C ASP A 266 -34.88 19.64 -31.30
N PRO A 267 -35.22 20.72 -30.58
CA PRO A 267 -35.05 22.09 -31.08
C PRO A 267 -33.59 22.42 -31.35
N ASN A 268 -33.35 23.33 -32.30
CA ASN A 268 -32.01 23.78 -32.62
C ASN A 268 -31.35 24.44 -31.39
N ARG A 269 -30.06 24.18 -31.14
CA ARG A 269 -29.30 24.75 -30.01
C ARG A 269 -29.41 26.27 -29.92
N LYS A 270 -29.49 26.97 -31.07
CA LYS A 270 -29.68 28.43 -31.10
C LYS A 270 -31.07 28.83 -30.57
N ALA A 271 -32.12 28.12 -30.96
CA ALA A 271 -33.48 28.36 -30.48
C ALA A 271 -33.65 28.02 -28.99
N MET A 272 -32.94 27.01 -28.49
CA MET A 272 -32.90 26.68 -27.05
C MET A 272 -32.32 27.82 -26.22
N ASN A 273 -31.21 28.41 -26.67
CA ASN A 273 -30.57 29.54 -25.98
C ASN A 273 -31.48 30.78 -25.97
N LEU A 274 -32.16 31.07 -27.07
CA LEU A 274 -33.10 32.19 -27.15
C LEU A 274 -34.35 31.95 -26.28
N ALA A 275 -34.86 30.72 -26.22
CA ALA A 275 -35.96 30.35 -25.33
C ALA A 275 -35.61 30.54 -23.85
N ALA A 276 -34.36 30.23 -23.47
CA ALA A 276 -33.87 30.47 -22.12
C ALA A 276 -33.80 31.98 -21.80
N ALA A 277 -33.38 32.80 -22.77
CA ALA A 277 -33.23 34.24 -22.59
C ALA A 277 -34.57 34.99 -22.41
N ILE A 278 -35.69 34.42 -22.88
CA ILE A 278 -37.03 35.01 -22.73
C ILE A 278 -37.84 34.46 -21.54
N LYS A 279 -37.29 33.52 -20.77
CA LYS A 279 -37.97 32.96 -19.60
C LYS A 279 -38.06 34.03 -18.49
N PRO A 280 -39.25 34.32 -17.94
CA PRO A 280 -39.37 35.20 -16.77
C PRO A 280 -38.57 34.68 -15.57
N VAL A 281 -37.86 35.58 -14.87
CA VAL A 281 -36.96 35.25 -13.75
C VAL A 281 -37.74 34.82 -12.50
N ASP A 282 -38.95 35.35 -12.31
CA ASP A 282 -39.76 35.14 -11.09
C ASP A 282 -40.63 33.88 -11.11
N LEU A 283 -40.39 32.96 -12.05
CA LEU A 283 -41.13 31.69 -12.12
C LEU A 283 -40.54 30.69 -11.11
N PRO A 284 -41.38 29.98 -10.33
CA PRO A 284 -40.91 28.92 -9.46
C PRO A 284 -40.19 27.83 -10.28
N ASP A 285 -39.09 27.30 -9.75
CA ASP A 285 -38.40 26.18 -10.37
C ASP A 285 -39.34 24.95 -10.37
N ALA A 286 -39.63 24.47 -11.58
CA ALA A 286 -40.46 23.30 -11.84
C ALA A 286 -39.64 22.00 -11.83
#